data_AF-A0A1U7Q4T6-F1
#
_entry.id   AF-A0A1U7Q4T6-F1
#
_cell.length_a   1.000
_cell.length_b   1.000
_cell.length_c   1.000
_cell.angle_alpha   90.00
_cell.angle_beta   90.00
_cell.angle_gamma   90.00
#
_symmetry.space_group_name_H-M   'P 1'
#
loop_
_entity.id
_entity.type
_entity.pdbx_description
1 polymer ?
#
loop_
_entity_poly.entity_id
_entity_poly.type
_entity_poly.pdbx_seq_one_letter_code
_entity_poly.pdbx_strand_id
1 'polypeptide(L)'
;MAVQESAAQLSMTLKVQEYPTLKVPYETLNKRFRAAQKNIDRETSHVTMVVAELEKTLSSCPAVDSVVSLLDGVVEKLSVLKRKAVESIQAEDESAKLCKRRIEHLKEHSSDQPAAASMWKRKRMDRMMVEHLLRCGYYNTAVKLARQSGIEDLVNIEMFLTAKEVEESLERRETATCLAWCHDNKSRLRKMKSCLEFSLRIQEFIELVRQNKRLDAVR
;
A
#
# COMPACT_ATOMS: atom_id res chain seq x y z
N MET A 1 20.66 31.29 -22.34
CA MET A 1 19.60 31.97 -21.56
C MET A 1 18.60 30.91 -21.14
N ALA A 2 18.56 30.56 -19.85
CA ALA A 2 17.52 29.67 -19.35
C ALA A 2 16.19 30.43 -19.45
N VAL A 3 15.25 29.94 -20.26
CA VAL A 3 13.89 30.47 -20.27
C VAL A 3 13.34 30.24 -18.87
N GLN A 4 13.08 31.32 -18.15
CA GLN A 4 12.51 31.25 -16.81
C GLN A 4 11.08 30.74 -16.97
N GLU A 5 10.85 29.49 -16.58
CA GLU A 5 9.53 28.87 -16.67
C GLU A 5 8.53 29.70 -15.87
N SER A 6 7.40 30.03 -16.48
CA SER A 6 6.33 30.74 -15.77
C SER A 6 5.74 29.82 -14.68
N ALA A 7 5.18 30.40 -13.62
CA ALA A 7 4.50 29.62 -12.58
C ALA A 7 3.41 28.68 -13.14
N ALA A 8 2.78 29.07 -14.26
CA ALA A 8 1.82 28.23 -14.98
C ALA A 8 2.48 27.02 -15.68
N GLN A 9 3.64 27.20 -16.30
CA GLN A 9 4.42 26.11 -16.91
C GLN A 9 4.93 25.14 -15.84
N LEU A 10 5.46 25.66 -14.73
CA LEU A 10 5.91 24.82 -13.61
C LEU A 10 4.75 23.98 -13.03
N SER A 11 3.57 24.60 -12.87
CA SER A 11 2.35 23.92 -12.41
C SER A 11 1.90 22.81 -13.38
N MET A 12 1.95 23.07 -14.69
CA MET A 12 1.61 22.08 -15.71
C MET A 12 2.60 20.92 -15.73
N THR A 13 3.91 21.21 -15.68
CA THR A 13 4.97 20.20 -15.60
C THR A 13 4.81 19.32 -14.36
N LEU A 14 4.53 19.91 -13.19
CA LEU A 14 4.25 19.15 -11.98
C LEU A 14 3.02 18.24 -12.12
N LYS A 15 1.93 18.75 -12.72
CA LYS A 15 0.70 17.98 -12.92
C LYS A 15 0.85 16.83 -13.92
N VAL A 16 1.69 16.98 -14.94
CA VAL A 16 1.81 15.99 -16.03
C VAL A 16 2.96 15.00 -15.77
N GLN A 17 4.13 15.49 -15.35
CA GLN A 17 5.36 14.69 -15.29
C GLN A 17 5.75 14.23 -13.87
N GLU A 18 5.29 14.94 -12.84
CA GLU A 18 5.63 14.66 -11.44
C GLU A 18 4.45 14.13 -10.62
N TYR A 19 3.24 14.12 -11.20
CA TYR A 19 2.05 13.68 -10.50
C TYR A 19 2.16 12.23 -9.98
N PRO A 20 2.59 11.23 -10.78
CA PRO A 20 2.78 9.88 -10.26
C PRO A 20 3.86 9.79 -9.17
N THR A 21 4.87 10.66 -9.22
CA THR A 21 5.93 10.76 -8.20
C THR A 21 5.33 11.07 -6.84
N LEU A 22 4.36 11.98 -6.76
CA LEU A 22 3.73 12.42 -5.51
C LEU A 22 2.48 11.61 -5.15
N LYS A 23 1.66 11.29 -6.15
CA LYS A 23 0.34 10.70 -5.94
C LYS A 23 0.43 9.27 -5.40
N VAL A 24 1.30 8.45 -6.00
CA VAL A 24 1.49 7.05 -5.59
C VAL A 24 1.86 6.92 -4.11
N PRO A 25 2.95 7.53 -3.60
CA PRO A 25 3.37 7.35 -2.21
C PRO A 25 2.35 7.93 -1.23
N TYR A 26 1.67 9.03 -1.59
CA TYR A 26 0.56 9.56 -0.80
C TYR A 26 -0.61 8.58 -0.69
N GLU A 27 -0.96 7.92 -1.80
CA GLU A 27 -2.03 6.91 -1.79
C GLU A 27 -1.65 5.69 -0.97
N THR A 28 -0.38 5.25 -1.04
CA THR A 28 0.16 4.19 -0.18
C THR A 28 0.07 4.59 1.29
N LEU A 29 0.52 5.80 1.65
CA LEU A 29 0.42 6.33 3.01
C LEU A 29 -1.02 6.37 3.49
N ASN A 30 -1.95 6.94 2.70
CA ASN A 30 -3.36 7.03 3.06
C ASN A 30 -4.03 5.64 3.18
N LYS A 31 -3.62 4.65 2.37
CA LYS A 31 -4.07 3.26 2.53
C LYS A 31 -3.60 2.68 3.85
N ARG A 32 -2.31 2.85 4.20
CA ARG A 32 -1.74 2.37 5.46
C ARG A 32 -2.39 3.05 6.66
N PHE A 33 -2.54 4.37 6.64
CA PHE A 33 -3.21 5.15 7.69
C PHE A 33 -4.63 4.66 7.99
N ARG A 34 -5.45 4.45 6.96
CA ARG A 34 -6.82 3.94 7.15
C ARG A 34 -6.87 2.51 7.66
N ALA A 35 -5.92 1.68 7.22
CA ALA A 35 -5.83 0.30 7.70
C ALA A 35 -5.39 0.26 9.18
N ALA A 36 -4.42 1.07 9.55
CA ALA A 36 -3.94 1.23 10.92
C ALA A 36 -5.06 1.69 11.85
N GLN A 37 -5.78 2.76 11.48
CA GLN A 37 -6.92 3.25 12.25
C GLN A 37 -7.94 2.14 12.49
N LYS A 38 -8.38 1.44 11.43
CA LYS A 38 -9.34 0.33 11.55
C LYS A 38 -8.84 -0.80 12.45
N ASN A 39 -7.56 -1.16 12.34
CA ASN A 39 -6.98 -2.23 13.14
C ASN A 39 -6.88 -1.84 14.61
N ILE A 40 -6.43 -0.62 14.90
CA ILE A 40 -6.31 -0.10 16.27
C ILE A 40 -7.69 0.03 16.90
N ASP A 41 -8.69 0.56 16.19
CA ASP A 41 -10.06 0.68 16.69
C ASP A 41 -10.67 -0.69 17.04
N ARG A 42 -10.38 -1.71 16.21
CA ARG A 42 -10.81 -3.09 16.45
C ARG A 42 -10.17 -3.67 17.71
N GLU A 43 -8.85 -3.58 17.84
CA GLU A 43 -8.15 -4.14 19.01
C GLU A 43 -8.49 -3.37 20.29
N THR A 44 -8.71 -2.05 20.19
CA THR A 44 -9.22 -1.23 21.31
C THR A 44 -10.59 -1.74 21.76
N SER A 45 -11.48 -2.04 20.82
CA SER A 45 -12.80 -2.61 21.14
C SER A 45 -12.68 -3.97 21.86
N HIS A 46 -11.74 -4.83 21.46
CA HIS A 46 -11.48 -6.09 22.16
C HIS A 46 -10.98 -5.87 23.59
N VAL A 47 -10.08 -4.90 23.81
CA VAL A 47 -9.60 -4.53 25.15
C VAL A 47 -10.75 -4.02 26.01
N THR A 48 -11.57 -3.08 25.50
CA THR A 48 -12.73 -2.55 26.22
C THR A 48 -13.71 -3.65 26.63
N MET A 49 -13.95 -4.64 25.76
CA MET A 49 -14.82 -5.78 26.06
C MET A 49 -14.30 -6.63 27.23
N VAL A 50 -13.00 -6.95 27.26
CA VAL A 50 -12.43 -7.76 28.34
C VAL A 50 -12.35 -6.97 29.66
N VAL A 51 -12.07 -5.67 29.59
CA VAL A 51 -12.10 -4.78 30.78
C VAL A 51 -13.52 -4.69 31.36
N ALA A 52 -14.54 -4.53 30.53
CA ALA A 52 -15.93 -4.49 30.98
C ALA A 52 -16.37 -5.80 31.67
N GLU A 53 -15.92 -6.95 31.17
CA GLU A 53 -16.19 -8.24 31.82
C GLU A 53 -15.48 -8.37 33.18
N LEU A 54 -14.25 -7.84 33.29
CA LEU A 54 -13.53 -7.76 34.55
C LEU A 54 -14.26 -6.87 35.58
N GLU A 55 -14.68 -5.67 35.19
CA GLU A 55 -15.43 -4.74 36.06
C GLU A 55 -16.75 -5.35 36.55
N LYS A 56 -17.48 -6.01 35.65
CA LYS A 56 -18.72 -6.71 35.97
C LYS A 56 -18.47 -7.85 36.98
N THR A 57 -17.41 -8.63 36.77
CA THR A 57 -17.06 -9.75 37.65
C THR A 57 -16.66 -9.24 39.04
N LEU A 58 -15.87 -8.16 39.13
CA LEU A 58 -15.48 -7.52 40.39
C LEU A 58 -16.67 -7.04 41.22
N SER A 59 -17.78 -6.67 40.58
CA SER A 59 -19.00 -6.22 41.24
C SER A 59 -19.73 -7.33 42.02
N SER A 60 -19.33 -8.59 41.87
CA SER A 60 -20.03 -9.79 42.40
C SER A 60 -19.26 -10.57 43.48
N CYS A 61 -18.25 -9.98 44.13
CA CYS A 61 -17.36 -10.67 45.08
C CYS A 61 -16.76 -11.98 44.52
N PRO A 62 -16.00 -11.91 43.42
CA PRO A 62 -15.51 -13.09 42.71
C PRO A 62 -14.38 -13.81 43.47
N ALA A 63 -14.18 -15.10 43.15
CA ALA A 63 -13.00 -15.83 43.60
C ALA A 63 -11.72 -15.22 43.01
N VAL A 64 -10.64 -15.21 43.79
CA VAL A 64 -9.34 -14.63 43.39
C VAL A 64 -8.84 -15.20 42.07
N ASP A 65 -8.93 -16.51 41.88
CA ASP A 65 -8.48 -17.19 40.66
C ASP A 65 -9.22 -16.70 39.40
N SER A 66 -10.51 -16.37 39.53
CA SER A 66 -11.30 -15.80 38.43
C SER A 66 -10.82 -14.40 38.05
N VAL A 67 -10.44 -13.59 39.04
CA VAL A 67 -9.91 -12.24 38.80
C VAL A 67 -8.53 -12.32 38.14
N VAL A 68 -7.67 -13.24 38.61
CA VAL A 68 -6.34 -13.47 38.00
C VAL A 68 -6.47 -13.87 36.53
N SER A 69 -7.34 -14.83 36.22
CA SER A 69 -7.57 -15.27 34.83
C SER A 69 -8.09 -14.14 33.92
N LEU A 70 -8.98 -13.28 34.42
CA LEU A 70 -9.48 -12.13 33.66
C LEU A 70 -8.38 -11.08 33.44
N LEU A 71 -7.55 -10.82 34.45
CA LEU A 71 -6.39 -9.93 34.33
C LEU A 71 -5.39 -10.44 33.29
N ASP A 72 -5.11 -11.75 33.25
CA ASP A 72 -4.28 -12.36 32.21
C ASP A 72 -4.86 -12.12 30.81
N GLY A 73 -6.18 -12.25 30.66
CA GLY A 73 -6.89 -11.93 29.42
C GLY A 73 -6.75 -10.45 29.02
N VAL A 74 -6.85 -9.52 29.96
CA VAL A 74 -6.61 -8.08 29.70
C VAL A 74 -5.17 -7.84 29.25
N VAL A 75 -4.20 -8.44 29.93
CA VAL A 75 -2.76 -8.33 29.59
C VAL A 75 -2.49 -8.88 28.18
N GLU A 76 -3.11 -10.01 27.82
CA GLU A 76 -3.01 -10.58 26.48
C GLU A 76 -3.52 -9.61 25.41
N LYS A 77 -4.74 -9.06 25.59
CA LYS A 77 -5.32 -8.12 24.61
C LYS A 77 -4.54 -6.81 24.51
N LEU A 78 -4.08 -6.26 25.63
CA LEU A 78 -3.20 -5.08 25.62
C LEU A 78 -1.88 -5.35 24.90
N SER A 79 -1.30 -6.54 25.08
CA SER A 79 -0.06 -6.93 24.39
C SER A 79 -0.27 -7.04 22.87
N VAL A 80 -1.41 -7.60 22.44
CA VAL A 80 -1.79 -7.65 21.02
C VAL A 80 -1.99 -6.24 20.45
N LEU A 81 -2.75 -5.39 21.14
CA LEU A 81 -2.96 -3.99 20.75
C LEU A 81 -1.63 -3.24 20.61
N LYS A 82 -0.75 -3.33 21.61
CA LYS A 82 0.58 -2.69 21.59
C LYS A 82 1.37 -3.14 20.37
N ARG A 83 1.45 -4.45 20.11
CA ARG A 83 2.16 -4.99 18.95
C ARG A 83 1.58 -4.48 17.64
N LYS A 84 0.25 -4.50 17.48
CA LYS A 84 -0.44 -4.04 16.28
C LYS A 84 -0.29 -2.53 16.04
N ALA A 85 -0.29 -1.74 17.11
CA ALA A 85 -0.03 -0.31 17.03
C ALA A 85 1.41 -0.02 16.57
N VAL A 86 2.41 -0.70 17.14
CA VAL A 86 3.81 -0.55 16.73
C VAL A 86 4.01 -0.94 15.26
N GLU A 87 3.50 -2.09 14.83
CA GLU A 87 3.55 -2.55 13.43
C GLU A 87 2.93 -1.50 12.48
N SER A 88 1.78 -0.93 12.86
CA SER A 88 1.05 0.04 12.04
C SER A 88 1.77 1.40 11.96
N ILE A 89 2.26 1.91 13.09
CA ILE A 89 3.00 3.18 13.17
C ILE A 89 4.30 3.10 12.35
N GLN A 90 5.03 1.99 12.46
CA GLN A 90 6.26 1.78 11.68
C GLN A 90 5.97 1.78 10.17
N ALA A 91 4.91 1.10 9.75
CA ALA A 91 4.53 1.06 8.34
C ALA A 91 4.07 2.44 7.81
N GLU A 92 3.40 3.25 8.62
CA GLU A 92 3.05 4.63 8.27
C GLU A 92 4.29 5.52 8.16
N ASP A 93 5.19 5.45 9.15
CA ASP A 93 6.42 6.24 9.18
C ASP A 93 7.30 5.98 7.95
N GLU A 94 7.45 4.72 7.54
CA GLU A 94 8.17 4.38 6.29
C GLU A 94 7.55 5.03 5.05
N SER A 95 6.21 5.02 4.94
CA SER A 95 5.50 5.63 3.81
C SER A 95 5.55 7.16 3.85
N ALA A 96 5.50 7.75 5.05
CA ALA A 96 5.64 9.18 5.25
C ALA A 96 7.06 9.65 4.90
N LYS A 97 8.09 8.90 5.33
CA LYS A 97 9.49 9.14 4.96
C LYS A 97 9.70 9.03 3.46
N LEU A 98 9.06 8.07 2.77
CA LEU A 98 9.10 7.97 1.31
C LEU A 98 8.47 9.20 0.63
N CYS A 99 7.30 9.67 1.11
CA CYS A 99 6.68 10.90 0.63
C CYS A 99 7.64 12.10 0.82
N LYS A 100 8.25 12.21 1.99
CA LYS A 100 9.21 13.27 2.32
C LYS A 100 10.41 13.26 1.38
N ARG A 101 11.07 12.11 1.17
CA ARG A 101 12.22 11.98 0.26
C ARG A 101 11.88 12.43 -1.16
N ARG A 102 10.69 12.08 -1.67
CA ARG A 102 10.25 12.50 -3.00
C ARG A 102 9.94 14.00 -3.09
N ILE A 103 9.34 14.58 -2.06
CA ILE A 103 9.13 16.03 -1.98
C ILE A 103 10.47 16.77 -1.93
N GLU A 104 11.42 16.29 -1.13
CA GLU A 104 12.76 16.85 -1.03
C GLU A 104 13.48 16.81 -2.39
N HIS A 105 13.43 15.67 -3.08
CA HIS A 105 13.98 15.56 -4.44
C HIS A 105 13.33 16.56 -5.41
N LEU A 106 12.02 16.80 -5.36
CA LEU A 106 11.39 17.79 -6.23
C LEU A 106 11.82 19.23 -5.89
N LYS A 107 12.07 19.53 -4.62
CA LYS A 107 12.56 20.85 -4.19
C LYS A 107 13.99 21.13 -4.65
N GLU A 108 14.81 20.10 -4.90
CA GLU A 108 16.17 20.24 -5.46
C GLU A 108 16.16 20.91 -6.85
N HIS A 109 15.04 20.88 -7.57
CA HIS A 109 14.89 21.62 -8.84
C HIS A 109 15.21 23.12 -8.67
N SER A 110 14.79 23.72 -7.55
CA SER A 110 14.96 25.15 -7.30
C SER A 110 16.38 25.52 -6.86
N SER A 111 17.36 24.63 -7.00
CA SER A 111 18.75 24.92 -6.66
C SER A 111 19.39 25.85 -7.69
N ASP A 112 19.99 26.95 -7.21
CA ASP A 112 20.74 27.90 -8.04
C ASP A 112 22.11 27.36 -8.48
N GLN A 113 22.54 26.20 -7.96
CA GLN A 113 23.84 25.61 -8.31
C GLN A 113 23.77 24.79 -9.61
N PRO A 114 24.57 25.13 -10.64
CA PRO A 114 24.52 24.42 -11.94
C PRO A 114 24.80 22.92 -11.84
N ALA A 115 25.73 22.52 -10.96
CA ALA A 115 26.07 21.12 -10.74
C ALA A 115 24.89 20.34 -10.12
N ALA A 116 24.24 20.91 -9.11
CA ALA A 116 23.05 20.32 -8.48
C ALA A 116 21.89 20.20 -9.49
N ALA A 117 21.65 21.25 -10.29
CA ALA A 117 20.63 21.23 -11.33
C ALA A 117 20.90 20.14 -12.40
N SER A 118 22.15 19.94 -12.80
CA SER A 118 22.54 18.87 -13.74
C SER A 118 22.30 17.47 -13.15
N MET A 119 22.71 17.26 -11.91
CA MET A 119 22.47 16.01 -11.18
C MET A 119 20.98 15.70 -11.03
N TRP A 120 20.17 16.71 -10.70
CA TRP A 120 18.73 16.58 -10.58
C TRP A 120 18.07 16.19 -11.91
N LYS A 121 18.44 16.85 -13.02
CA LYS A 121 17.95 16.52 -14.37
C LYS A 121 18.27 15.07 -14.74
N ARG A 122 19.46 14.59 -14.40
CA ARG A 122 19.86 13.20 -14.63
C ARG A 122 19.01 12.22 -13.82
N LYS A 123 18.85 12.44 -12.51
CA LYS A 123 17.95 11.62 -11.66
C LYS A 123 16.51 11.61 -12.19
N ARG A 124 16.01 12.76 -12.65
CA ARG A 124 14.68 12.87 -13.25
C ARG A 124 14.55 12.02 -14.52
N MET A 125 15.55 12.08 -15.40
CA MET A 125 15.58 11.29 -16.62
C MET A 125 15.64 9.78 -16.31
N ASP A 126 16.50 9.36 -15.37
CA ASP A 126 16.58 7.97 -14.93
C ASP A 126 15.24 7.48 -14.37
N ARG A 127 14.55 8.32 -13.55
CA ARG A 127 13.21 8.03 -13.03
C ARG A 127 12.19 7.80 -14.16
N MET A 128 12.18 8.67 -15.17
CA MET A 128 11.30 8.54 -16.34
C MET A 128 11.60 7.29 -17.16
N MET A 129 12.88 6.96 -17.34
CA MET A 129 13.31 5.73 -18.02
C MET A 129 12.88 4.49 -17.26
N VAL A 130 13.07 4.45 -15.94
CA VAL A 130 12.60 3.33 -15.09
C VAL A 130 11.09 3.14 -15.25
N GLU A 131 10.29 4.21 -15.17
CA GLU A 131 8.84 4.11 -15.31
C GLU A 131 8.42 3.63 -16.71
N HIS A 132 9.10 4.11 -17.76
CA HIS A 132 8.86 3.63 -19.13
C HIS A 132 9.20 2.15 -19.27
N LEU A 133 10.35 1.70 -18.77
CA LEU A 133 10.76 0.30 -18.79
C LEU A 133 9.75 -0.60 -18.07
N LEU A 134 9.23 -0.17 -16.91
CA LEU A 134 8.19 -0.90 -16.18
C LEU A 134 6.90 -1.03 -16.99
N ARG A 135 6.44 0.05 -17.64
CA ARG A 135 5.25 0.05 -18.50
C ARG A 135 5.40 -0.83 -19.75
N CYS A 136 6.63 -1.00 -20.23
CA CYS A 136 6.94 -1.88 -21.35
C CYS A 136 7.26 -3.33 -20.94
N GLY A 137 7.16 -3.67 -19.65
CA GLY A 137 7.43 -5.03 -19.16
C GLY A 137 8.93 -5.36 -18.96
N TYR A 138 9.83 -4.39 -19.10
CA TYR A 138 11.27 -4.57 -18.88
C TYR A 138 11.66 -4.46 -17.40
N TYR A 139 10.99 -5.23 -16.53
CA TYR A 139 11.11 -5.10 -15.06
C TYR A 139 12.55 -5.26 -14.54
N ASN A 140 13.29 -6.26 -15.03
CA ASN A 140 14.67 -6.51 -14.58
C ASN A 140 15.61 -5.35 -14.91
N THR A 141 15.47 -4.78 -16.11
CA THR A 141 16.26 -3.62 -16.55
C THR A 141 15.88 -2.38 -15.73
N ALA A 142 14.59 -2.17 -15.48
CA ALA A 142 14.09 -1.09 -14.66
C ALA A 142 14.66 -1.15 -13.22
N VAL A 143 14.64 -2.32 -12.59
CA VAL A 143 15.20 -2.55 -11.25
C VAL A 143 16.70 -2.30 -11.22
N LYS A 144 17.43 -2.77 -12.24
CA LYS A 144 18.89 -2.55 -12.34
C LYS A 144 19.22 -1.05 -12.48
N LEU A 145 18.52 -0.34 -13.36
CA LEU A 145 18.71 1.10 -13.54
C LEU A 145 18.42 1.87 -12.24
N ALA A 146 17.32 1.55 -11.57
CA ALA A 146 16.97 2.22 -10.31
C ALA A 146 18.05 2.05 -9.23
N ARG A 147 18.59 0.83 -9.08
CA ARG A 147 19.68 0.53 -8.15
C ARG A 147 20.99 1.23 -8.51
N GLN A 148 21.37 1.19 -9.79
CA GLN A 148 22.63 1.81 -10.25
C GLN A 148 22.59 3.34 -10.11
N SER A 149 21.43 3.95 -10.34
CA SER A 149 21.23 5.38 -10.18
C SER A 149 20.92 5.81 -8.74
N GLY A 150 20.71 4.85 -7.80
CA GLY A 150 20.35 5.12 -6.40
C GLY A 150 19.02 5.86 -6.27
N ILE A 151 18.03 5.48 -7.08
CA ILE A 151 16.72 6.14 -7.17
C ILE A 151 15.55 5.22 -6.85
N GLU A 152 15.76 4.08 -6.18
CA GLU A 152 14.69 3.12 -5.85
C GLU A 152 13.51 3.79 -5.11
N ASP A 153 13.82 4.73 -4.21
CA ASP A 153 12.82 5.51 -3.47
C ASP A 153 12.04 6.52 -4.33
N LEU A 154 12.52 6.82 -5.54
CA LEU A 154 11.90 7.81 -6.43
C LEU A 154 11.02 7.17 -7.50
N VAL A 155 11.02 5.84 -7.60
CA VAL A 155 10.30 5.08 -8.64
C VAL A 155 9.24 4.17 -8.02
N ASN A 156 8.24 3.77 -8.81
CA ASN A 156 7.08 3.02 -8.32
C ASN A 156 7.19 1.50 -8.62
N ILE A 157 8.39 0.93 -8.53
CA ILE A 157 8.69 -0.46 -8.95
C ILE A 157 7.71 -1.47 -8.34
N GLU A 158 7.49 -1.41 -7.03
CA GLU A 158 6.64 -2.39 -6.32
C GLU A 158 5.22 -2.46 -6.89
N MET A 159 4.62 -1.32 -7.26
CA MET A 159 3.27 -1.29 -7.84
C MET A 159 3.20 -2.03 -9.18
N PHE A 160 4.24 -1.88 -10.00
CA PHE A 160 4.32 -2.57 -11.28
C PHE A 160 4.59 -4.06 -11.10
N LEU A 161 5.39 -4.45 -10.10
CA LEU A 161 5.61 -5.86 -9.78
C LEU A 161 4.35 -6.54 -9.23
N THR A 162 3.55 -5.86 -8.40
CA THR A 162 2.23 -6.38 -7.99
C THR A 162 1.30 -6.56 -9.18
N ALA A 163 1.25 -5.60 -10.12
CA ALA A 163 0.45 -5.74 -11.33
C ALA A 163 0.93 -6.92 -12.19
N LYS A 164 2.25 -7.07 -12.36
CA LYS A 164 2.87 -8.18 -13.09
C LYS A 164 2.48 -9.53 -12.49
N GLU A 165 2.57 -9.68 -11.17
CA GLU A 165 2.20 -10.93 -10.49
C GLU A 165 0.73 -11.30 -10.73
N VAL A 166 -0.16 -10.31 -10.69
CA VAL A 166 -1.57 -10.49 -11.03
C VAL A 166 -1.72 -10.93 -12.49
N GLU A 167 -1.07 -10.26 -13.43
CA GLU A 167 -1.11 -10.60 -14.87
C GLU A 167 -0.60 -12.04 -15.12
N GLU A 168 0.57 -12.40 -14.58
CA GLU A 168 1.16 -13.74 -14.71
C GLU A 168 0.27 -14.83 -14.08
N SER A 169 -0.42 -14.54 -12.97
CA SER A 169 -1.38 -15.48 -12.37
C SER A 169 -2.59 -15.73 -13.27
N LEU A 170 -3.10 -14.68 -13.90
CA LEU A 170 -4.24 -14.78 -14.82
C LEU A 170 -3.87 -15.54 -16.10
N GLU A 171 -2.65 -15.37 -16.61
CA GLU A 171 -2.12 -16.17 -17.73
C GLU A 171 -2.09 -17.67 -17.40
N ARG A 172 -1.78 -18.02 -16.14
CA ARG A 172 -1.86 -19.39 -15.63
C ARG A 172 -3.27 -19.85 -15.27
N ARG A 173 -4.29 -19.01 -15.51
CA ARG A 173 -5.71 -19.24 -15.17
C ARG A 173 -5.95 -19.34 -13.66
N GLU A 174 -5.08 -18.75 -12.87
CA GLU A 174 -5.19 -18.67 -11.41
C GLU A 174 -5.88 -17.35 -11.04
N THR A 175 -7.10 -17.42 -10.51
CA THR A 175 -7.90 -16.21 -10.19
C THR A 175 -7.65 -15.69 -8.78
N ALA A 176 -7.08 -16.51 -7.89
CA ALA A 176 -6.95 -16.22 -6.46
C ALA A 176 -6.18 -14.92 -6.17
N THR A 177 -5.04 -14.72 -6.83
CA THR A 177 -4.20 -13.52 -6.65
C THR A 177 -4.92 -12.25 -7.10
N CYS A 178 -5.60 -12.29 -8.26
CA CYS A 178 -6.37 -11.15 -8.74
C CYS A 178 -7.61 -10.87 -7.87
N LEU A 179 -8.26 -11.90 -7.34
CA LEU A 179 -9.38 -11.76 -6.40
C LEU A 179 -8.94 -11.12 -5.07
N ALA A 180 -7.78 -11.53 -4.53
CA ALA A 180 -7.18 -10.89 -3.36
C ALA A 180 -6.87 -9.41 -3.64
N TRP A 181 -6.31 -9.10 -4.81
CA TRP A 181 -6.09 -7.73 -5.24
C TRP A 181 -7.39 -6.93 -5.35
N CYS A 182 -8.47 -7.54 -5.86
CA CYS A 182 -9.79 -6.91 -5.92
C CYS A 182 -10.34 -6.59 -4.54
N HIS A 183 -10.21 -7.53 -3.58
CA HIS A 183 -10.61 -7.32 -2.20
C HIS A 183 -9.90 -6.11 -1.58
N ASP A 184 -8.58 -6.02 -1.77
CA ASP A 184 -7.75 -4.94 -1.25
C ASP A 184 -8.07 -3.57 -1.86
N ASN A 185 -8.65 -3.55 -3.07
CA ASN A 185 -8.99 -2.36 -3.83
C ASN A 185 -10.51 -2.14 -3.97
N LYS A 186 -11.33 -2.89 -3.22
CA LYS A 186 -12.80 -2.96 -3.37
C LYS A 186 -13.49 -1.60 -3.38
N SER A 187 -13.09 -0.70 -2.48
CA SER A 187 -13.67 0.64 -2.41
C SER A 187 -13.39 1.50 -3.65
N ARG A 188 -12.22 1.35 -4.28
CA ARG A 188 -11.89 2.04 -5.54
C ARG A 188 -12.61 1.42 -6.72
N LEU A 189 -12.60 0.09 -6.81
CA LEU A 189 -13.27 -0.65 -7.88
C LEU A 189 -14.76 -0.33 -7.92
N ARG A 190 -15.42 -0.23 -6.76
CA ARG A 190 -16.83 0.21 -6.67
C ARG A 190 -17.04 1.64 -7.18
N LYS A 191 -16.17 2.59 -6.81
CA LYS A 191 -16.26 3.98 -7.29
C LYS A 191 -16.10 4.07 -8.81
N MET A 192 -15.26 3.21 -9.38
CA MET A 192 -15.04 3.11 -10.82
C MET A 192 -16.11 2.28 -11.55
N LYS A 193 -17.06 1.68 -10.84
CA LYS A 193 -18.04 0.72 -11.39
C LYS A 193 -17.37 -0.42 -12.17
N SER A 194 -16.22 -0.89 -11.70
CA SER A 194 -15.47 -1.96 -12.35
C SER A 194 -16.22 -3.30 -12.24
N CYS A 195 -16.30 -4.03 -13.35
CA CYS A 195 -16.84 -5.40 -13.40
C CYS A 195 -15.76 -6.48 -13.18
N LEU A 196 -14.51 -6.11 -12.88
CA LEU A 196 -13.37 -7.03 -12.80
C LEU A 196 -13.62 -8.20 -11.83
N GLU A 197 -14.07 -7.91 -10.60
CA GLU A 197 -14.35 -8.95 -9.60
C GLU A 197 -15.41 -9.95 -10.11
N PHE A 198 -16.46 -9.46 -10.77
CA PHE A 198 -17.51 -10.31 -11.34
C PHE A 198 -16.96 -11.20 -12.46
N SER A 199 -16.19 -10.65 -13.38
CA SER A 199 -15.54 -11.43 -14.45
C SER A 199 -14.59 -12.49 -13.89
N LEU A 200 -13.86 -12.19 -12.82
CA LEU A 200 -12.98 -13.16 -12.14
C LEU A 200 -13.75 -14.29 -11.48
N ARG A 201 -14.92 -14.02 -10.89
CA ARG A 201 -15.78 -15.07 -10.32
C ARG A 201 -16.35 -15.99 -11.39
N ILE A 202 -16.71 -15.45 -12.55
CA ILE A 202 -17.09 -16.29 -13.70
C ILE A 202 -15.90 -17.16 -14.13
N GLN A 203 -14.70 -16.59 -14.22
CA GLN A 203 -13.51 -17.35 -14.58
C GLN A 203 -13.20 -18.45 -13.55
N GLU A 204 -13.31 -18.15 -12.25
CA GLU A 204 -13.15 -19.10 -11.16
C GLU A 204 -14.14 -20.27 -11.28
N PHE A 205 -15.41 -19.98 -11.53
CA PHE A 205 -16.42 -20.99 -11.82
C PHE A 205 -16.02 -21.89 -13.00
N ILE A 206 -15.60 -21.30 -14.12
CA ILE A 206 -15.17 -22.04 -15.31
C ILE A 206 -13.98 -22.96 -14.99
N GLU A 207 -12.99 -22.48 -14.23
CA GLU A 207 -11.82 -23.29 -13.87
C GLU A 207 -12.16 -24.42 -12.88
N LEU A 208 -13.08 -24.19 -11.93
CA LEU A 208 -13.57 -25.25 -11.04
C LEU A 208 -14.30 -26.35 -11.82
N VAL A 209 -15.15 -25.98 -12.78
CA VAL A 209 -15.83 -26.95 -13.66
C VAL A 209 -14.82 -27.72 -14.52
N ARG A 210 -13.80 -27.05 -15.09
CA ARG A 210 -12.72 -27.71 -15.84
C ARG A 210 -11.94 -28.73 -15.00
N GLN A 211 -11.76 -28.45 -13.71
CA GLN A 211 -11.12 -29.37 -12.75
C GLN A 211 -12.08 -30.45 -12.20
N ASN A 212 -13.31 -30.53 -12.71
CA ASN A 212 -14.37 -31.42 -12.25
C ASN A 212 -14.78 -31.20 -10.76
N LYS A 213 -14.49 -30.02 -10.20
CA LYS A 213 -14.87 -29.61 -8.82
C LYS A 213 -16.24 -28.95 -8.82
N ARG A 214 -17.27 -29.67 -9.27
CA ARG A 214 -18.62 -29.11 -9.52
C ARG A 214 -19.31 -28.60 -8.25
N LEU A 215 -19.10 -29.25 -7.11
CA LEU A 215 -19.70 -28.83 -5.83
C LEU A 215 -19.11 -27.50 -5.34
N ASP A 216 -17.81 -27.29 -5.54
CA ASP A 216 -17.16 -26.03 -5.17
C ASP A 216 -17.59 -24.89 -6.12
N ALA A 217 -17.91 -25.20 -7.37
CA ALA A 217 -18.35 -24.22 -8.35
C ALA A 217 -19.73 -23.61 -8.05
N VAL A 218 -20.63 -24.32 -7.36
CA VAL A 218 -21.99 -23.86 -7.07
C VAL A 218 -22.17 -23.26 -5.68
N ARG A 219 -21.08 -23.16 -4.90
CA ARG A 219 -21.05 -22.50 -3.59
C ARG A 219 -20.94 -20.98 -3.72
#